data_AF-A0A3M1VDN5-F1
#
_entry.id   AF-A0A3M1VDN5-F1
#
_cell.length_a   1.000
_cell.length_b   1.000
_cell.length_c   1.000
_cell.angle_alpha   90.00
_cell.angle_beta   90.00
_cell.angle_gamma   90.00
#
_symmetry.space_group_name_H-M   'P 1'
#
loop_
_entity.id
_entity.type
_entity.pdbx_description
1 polymer ?
#
loop_
_entity_poly.entity_id
_entity_poly.type
_entity_poly.pdbx_seq_one_letter_code
_entity_poly.pdbx_strand_id
1 'polypeptide(L)' 'RLGRVVLAEFDYDKKPAETFPFDQARERWSMWLLKKYVLPRLYWYAMLKGLA' A
#
# COMPACT_ATOMS: atom_id res chain seq x y z
N ARG A 1 8.52 -13.42 -11.85
CA ARG A 1 9.22 -13.06 -10.58
C ARG A 1 8.17 -12.95 -9.49
N LEU A 2 8.18 -13.82 -8.48
CA LEU A 2 7.23 -13.74 -7.37
C LEU A 2 7.69 -12.68 -6.36
N GLY A 3 6.75 -12.01 -5.69
CA GLY A 3 7.06 -11.12 -4.57
C GLY A 3 7.25 -9.63 -4.89
N ARG A 4 6.71 -9.13 -6.01
CA ARG A 4 6.64 -7.68 -6.27
C ARG A 4 5.22 -7.28 -6.58
N VAL A 5 4.84 -6.08 -6.16
CA VAL A 5 3.50 -5.53 -6.37
C VAL A 5 3.63 -4.06 -6.77
N VAL A 6 2.69 -3.61 -7.59
CA VAL A 6 2.39 -2.20 -7.85
C VAL A 6 1.31 -1.79 -6.87
N LEU A 7 1.55 -0.74 -6.08
CA LEU A 7 0.55 -0.19 -5.15
C LEU A 7 -0.10 1.01 -5.83
N ALA A 8 -1.26 0.80 -6.44
CA ALA A 8 -1.98 1.87 -7.11
C ALA A 8 -2.85 2.63 -6.09
N GLU A 9 -2.51 3.89 -5.84
CA GLU A 9 -3.27 4.83 -5.03
C GLU A 9 -3.75 5.97 -5.94
N PHE A 10 -5.05 6.29 -5.90
CA PHE A 10 -5.66 7.30 -6.77
C PHE A 10 -6.79 8.04 -6.06
N ASP A 11 -6.98 9.31 -6.42
CA ASP A 11 -8.06 10.14 -5.92
C ASP A 11 -9.37 9.92 -6.71
N TYR A 12 -10.42 10.67 -6.35
CA TYR A 12 -11.71 10.62 -7.04
C TYR A 12 -11.64 11.13 -8.50
N ASP A 13 -10.65 11.95 -8.84
CA ASP A 13 -10.37 12.41 -10.21
C ASP A 13 -9.58 11.38 -11.03
N LYS A 14 -9.24 10.21 -10.43
CA LYS A 14 -8.41 9.15 -11.02
C LYS A 14 -6.96 9.57 -11.25
N LYS A 15 -6.48 10.58 -10.53
CA LYS A 15 -5.06 10.98 -10.55
C LYS A 15 -4.30 10.16 -9.51
N PRO A 16 -3.03 9.79 -9.78
CA PRO A 16 -2.18 9.13 -8.80
C PRO A 16 -2.07 9.97 -7.52
N ALA A 17 -2.30 9.33 -6.38
CA ALA A 17 -2.26 9.94 -5.05
C ALA A 17 -1.36 9.08 -4.14
N GLU A 18 -0.08 8.99 -4.49
CA GLU A 18 0.89 8.09 -3.86
C GLU A 18 1.20 8.53 -2.41
N THR A 19 1.10 7.59 -1.46
CA THR A 19 1.38 7.87 -0.04
C THR A 19 2.88 8.04 0.24
N PHE A 20 3.74 7.36 -0.54
CA PHE A 20 5.19 7.39 -0.34
C PHE A 20 5.90 8.27 -1.37
N PRO A 21 7.06 8.88 -1.04
CA PRO A 21 7.78 9.78 -1.95
C PRO A 21 8.61 9.01 -3.00
N PHE A 22 8.00 8.04 -3.69
CA PHE A 22 8.59 7.29 -4.79
C PHE A 22 7.51 6.72 -5.71
N ASP A 23 7.81 6.64 -7.01
CA ASP A 23 6.94 6.07 -8.05
C ASP A 23 6.46 4.64 -7.68
N GLN A 24 5.19 4.52 -7.32
CA GLN A 24 4.53 3.27 -6.95
C GLN A 24 3.98 2.50 -8.15
N ALA A 25 3.96 3.11 -9.34
CA ALA A 25 3.56 2.46 -10.60
C ALA A 25 4.57 1.38 -11.04
N ARG A 26 5.77 1.35 -10.45
CA ARG A 26 6.77 0.30 -10.65
C ARG A 26 6.59 -0.87 -9.69
N GLU A 27 6.84 -2.08 -10.19
CA GLU A 27 6.88 -3.28 -9.36
C GLU A 27 7.94 -3.19 -8.26
N ARG A 28 7.51 -3.23 -7.00
CA ARG A 28 8.40 -3.13 -5.83
C ARG A 28 8.22 -4.31 -4.88
N TRP A 29 9.35 -4.82 -4.39
CA TRP A 29 9.36 -5.81 -3.32
C TRP A 29 8.93 -5.21 -1.97
N SER A 30 9.25 -3.94 -1.72
CA SER A 30 8.79 -3.22 -0.52
C SER A 30 7.26 -3.12 -0.46
N MET A 31 6.60 -2.87 -1.59
CA MET A 31 5.13 -2.85 -1.67
C MET A 31 4.53 -4.23 -1.45
N TRP A 32 5.20 -5.29 -1.89
CA TRP A 32 4.78 -6.65 -1.56
C TRP A 32 4.93 -6.95 -0.07
N LEU A 33 6.01 -6.52 0.58
CA LEU A 33 6.22 -6.69 2.02
C LEU A 33 5.14 -5.94 2.83
N LEU A 34 4.87 -4.68 2.45
CA LEU A 34 3.81 -3.86 3.02
C LEU A 34 2.45 -4.56 2.93
N LYS A 35 2.07 -4.99 1.71
CA LYS A 35 0.80 -5.69 1.47
C LYS A 35 0.69 -7.00 2.25
N LYS A 36 1.77 -7.78 2.31
CA LYS A 36 1.75 -9.13 2.87
C LYS A 36 1.75 -9.14 4.41
N TYR A 37 2.49 -8.24 5.05
CA TYR A 37 2.72 -8.31 6.49
C TYR A 37 2.22 -7.10 7.27
N VAL A 38 2.33 -5.89 6.71
CA VAL A 38 1.98 -4.65 7.42
C VAL A 38 0.48 -4.40 7.37
N LEU A 39 -0.14 -4.46 6.18
CA LEU A 39 -1.58 -4.18 6.05
C LEU A 39 -2.47 -5.10 6.90
N PRO A 40 -2.24 -6.43 6.99
CA PRO A 40 -3.04 -7.27 7.89
C PRO A 40 -2.90 -6.86 9.35
N ARG A 41 -1.69 -6.50 9.79
CA ARG A 41 -1.44 -6.04 11.17
C ARG A 41 -2.15 -4.70 11.41
N LEU A 42 -2.00 -3.75 10.49
CA LEU A 42 -2.64 -2.43 10.58
C LEU A 42 -4.16 -2.55 10.64
N TYR A 43 -4.74 -3.44 9.82
CA TYR A 43 -6.19 -3.68 9.80
C TYR A 43 -6.72 -4.13 11.17
N TRP A 44 -6.17 -5.22 11.73
CA TRP A 44 -6.68 -5.79 12.98
C TRP A 44 -6.35 -4.93 14.21
N TYR A 45 -5.17 -4.30 14.23
CA TYR A 45 -4.69 -3.63 15.44
C TYR A 45 -4.94 -2.12 15.46
N ALA A 46 -5.17 -1.47 14.32
CA ALA A 46 -5.41 -0.03 14.23
C ALA A 46 -6.76 0.32 13.58
N MET A 47 -7.03 -0.14 12.34
CA MET A 47 -8.23 0.25 11.60
C MET A 47 -9.52 -0.19 12.29
N LEU A 48 -9.61 -1.46 12.71
CA LEU A 48 -10.78 -1.96 13.44
C LEU A 48 -10.99 -1.33 14.82
N LYS A 49 -9.95 -0.66 15.35
CA LYS A 49 -10.00 0.06 16.62
C LYS A 49 -10.22 1.57 16.44
N GLY A 50 -10.33 2.05 15.20
CA GLY A 50 -10.49 3.47 14.89
C GLY A 50 -9.26 4.34 15.19
N LEU A 51 -8.06 3.74 15.19
CA LEU A 51 -6.80 4.45 15.46
C LEU A 51 -6.07 4.91 14.19
N ALA A 52 -6.53 4.45 13.02
CA ALA A 52 -5.94 4.71 11.71
C ALA A 52 -6.87 5.57 10.87
#